data_AF-D6CQU6-F1
#
_entry.id   AF-D6CQU6-F1
#
_cell.length_a   1.000
_cell.length_b   1.000
_cell.length_c   1.000
_cell.angle_alpha   90.00
_cell.angle_beta   90.00
_cell.angle_gamma   90.00
#
_symmetry.space_group_name_H-M   'P 1'
#
loop_
_entity.id
_entity.type
_entity.pdbx_description
1 polymer ?
#
loop_
_entity_poly.entity_id
_entity_poly.type
_entity_poly.pdbx_seq_one_letter_code
_entity_poly.pdbx_strand_id
1 'polypeptide(L)'
;MNSFFLKAGTLALVASVSLAGCGGGGTTDLAAANNPTAGTGTAAIASPQPTITGGSANNAPQEPTPTPTPTPTPTPTPTPTPTPTPTPTPTPTPTPTPTPTPTPTPTPTPTPTPTPTPTPTPVSATCATPSVTLTSGLVDYGKNLRPFSYLAKPAKGTRVQDPDFPGTHIVRVTDALADFKANVAMPAYPTTQGWNCNESRFVLYVTGAQSGGKQGWAMFDGKTYAFIKFLPINPPDIEQFYWSHSDPTKLVYIDNRENGGQIIMKMMEINVETGVQTVLHDFMPDVKAQGWPTTGPVRAGYPFYSGGDLELWGLGAGGIPNVSGQLGLNAFGFNAKTGKVTRYSGIPVAQARGTTPFPLKSGKGWAWPDWANHTTVVFDLNGNIVRTVQFDAIEHLDSSVNAKGEDLLVGTQYDGPSGSGNLMVANLATGAVSTVIGTSKGDGYPRTSTLISSGAWKVPGWVAMGVTGSPYGSTADNGSNNAPVANPQTYIDQEISIANVDTGVVFRVAHHRSTGHYSNAPVNNYWAQTNVTPSPSGTRILVQSDWGNANPKSPVINPNAPVDTYVIELPAYKPN
;
A
#
# COMPACT_ATOMS: atom_id res chain seq x y z
N MET A 1 -38.73 -33.62 47.09
CA MET A 1 -37.83 -32.98 48.07
C MET A 1 -36.73 -32.26 47.29
N ASN A 2 -36.80 -30.92 47.34
CA ASN A 2 -35.78 -29.86 47.19
C ASN A 2 -34.64 -29.98 46.16
N SER A 3 -34.10 -28.95 45.49
CA SER A 3 -34.38 -27.54 45.16
C SER A 3 -33.15 -27.05 44.34
N PHE A 4 -33.36 -26.25 43.28
CA PHE A 4 -32.57 -25.11 42.76
C PHE A 4 -31.03 -24.96 42.99
N PHE A 5 -30.24 -24.68 41.93
CA PHE A 5 -29.79 -23.32 41.48
C PHE A 5 -28.70 -23.34 40.37
N LEU A 6 -28.77 -22.34 39.48
CA LEU A 6 -27.79 -21.89 38.46
C LEU A 6 -26.40 -21.54 39.01
N LYS A 7 -25.34 -21.68 38.18
CA LYS A 7 -24.47 -20.55 37.79
C LYS A 7 -23.53 -20.81 36.62
N ALA A 8 -23.38 -19.76 35.82
CA ALA A 8 -22.52 -19.59 34.65
C ALA A 8 -21.01 -19.58 35.00
N GLY A 9 -20.19 -19.95 34.02
CA GLY A 9 -18.74 -19.76 34.03
C GLY A 9 -18.24 -19.56 32.60
N THR A 10 -18.36 -18.33 32.11
CA THR A 10 -17.84 -17.86 30.82
C THR A 10 -16.31 -17.89 30.87
N LEU A 11 -15.66 -18.68 30.01
CA LEU A 11 -14.21 -18.65 29.84
C LEU A 11 -13.88 -17.58 28.79
N ALA A 12 -13.49 -16.40 29.24
CA ALA A 12 -12.93 -15.36 28.38
C ALA A 12 -11.49 -15.73 28.03
N LEU A 13 -11.26 -16.21 26.80
CA LEU A 13 -9.92 -16.35 26.24
C LEU A 13 -9.50 -14.99 25.68
N VAL A 14 -8.66 -14.26 26.42
CA VAL A 14 -8.02 -13.04 25.94
C VAL A 14 -6.84 -13.46 25.06
N ALA A 15 -7.06 -13.50 23.75
CA ALA A 15 -5.98 -13.57 22.77
C ALA A 15 -5.51 -12.14 22.48
N SER A 16 -4.36 -11.76 23.03
CA SER A 16 -3.63 -10.56 22.61
C SER A 16 -2.97 -10.81 21.25
N VAL A 17 -3.74 -10.57 20.18
CA VAL A 17 -3.21 -10.49 18.81
C VAL A 17 -2.65 -9.09 18.61
N SER A 18 -1.37 -9.00 18.26
CA SER A 18 -0.76 -7.76 17.78
C SER A 18 -1.20 -7.52 16.33
N LEU A 19 -2.09 -6.55 16.13
CA LEU A 19 -2.63 -6.16 14.83
C LEU A 19 -1.57 -5.41 14.00
N ALA A 20 -1.09 -6.04 12.92
CA ALA A 20 -0.59 -5.33 11.76
C ALA A 20 -1.80 -5.03 10.86
N GLY A 21 -2.50 -3.94 11.15
CA GLY A 21 -3.58 -3.45 10.30
C GLY A 21 -3.03 -2.71 9.08
N CYS A 22 -3.58 -2.99 7.91
CA CYS A 22 -3.45 -2.16 6.73
C CYS A 22 -3.99 -0.73 7.01
N GLY A 23 -3.25 0.30 6.60
CA GLY A 23 -3.70 1.68 6.51
C GLY A 23 -3.26 2.62 7.64
N GLY A 24 -2.29 3.49 7.32
CA GLY A 24 -2.17 4.80 7.98
C GLY A 24 -0.76 5.20 8.42
N GLY A 25 0.07 5.62 7.47
CA GLY A 25 1.22 6.49 7.76
C GLY A 25 0.74 7.90 8.11
N GLY A 26 0.34 8.13 9.37
CA GLY A 26 0.04 9.45 9.89
C GLY A 26 1.30 10.11 10.45
N THR A 27 1.81 11.14 9.79
CA THR A 27 2.78 12.06 10.39
C THR A 27 2.08 12.86 11.49
N THR A 28 2.43 12.65 12.75
CA THR A 28 2.11 13.60 13.83
C THR A 28 3.40 14.24 14.33
N ASP A 29 3.38 15.58 14.31
CA ASP A 29 4.41 16.46 14.82
C ASP A 29 4.74 16.14 16.29
N LEU A 30 6.04 16.03 16.57
CA LEU A 30 6.60 16.02 17.92
C LEU A 30 6.53 17.43 18.51
N ALA A 31 5.57 17.66 19.41
CA ALA A 31 5.65 18.73 20.39
C ALA A 31 5.86 18.11 21.78
N ALA A 32 6.99 18.45 22.40
CA ALA A 32 7.39 18.00 23.72
C ALA A 32 6.55 18.63 24.85
N ALA A 33 6.15 17.84 25.85
CA ALA A 33 5.97 18.29 27.24
C ALA A 33 5.85 17.10 28.23
N ASN A 34 6.90 16.90 29.01
CA ASN A 34 7.02 16.45 30.42
C ASN A 34 6.00 15.48 31.08
N ASN A 35 6.56 14.40 31.64
CA ASN A 35 6.07 13.47 32.69
C ASN A 35 5.68 14.20 34.02
N PRO A 36 5.02 13.62 35.07
CA PRO A 36 4.89 12.18 35.39
C PRO A 36 3.58 11.61 36.02
N THR A 37 3.54 10.27 36.11
CA THR A 37 3.24 9.37 37.28
C THR A 37 2.12 8.29 37.13
N ALA A 38 2.48 7.07 37.58
CA ALA A 38 1.68 5.89 37.99
C ALA A 38 0.94 5.07 36.89
N GLY A 39 0.94 3.73 36.83
CA GLY A 39 1.47 2.64 37.64
C GLY A 39 0.93 1.29 37.13
N THR A 40 1.72 0.22 37.34
CA THR A 40 1.39 -1.24 37.48
C THR A 40 0.96 -2.15 36.30
N GLY A 41 1.79 -3.20 36.08
CA GLY A 41 1.45 -4.60 35.72
C GLY A 41 1.15 -4.90 34.23
N THR A 42 1.56 -6.00 33.57
CA THR A 42 2.13 -7.31 33.97
C THR A 42 2.59 -8.07 32.71
N ALA A 43 3.65 -8.88 32.88
CA ALA A 43 3.96 -10.21 32.30
C ALA A 43 3.96 -10.46 30.76
N ALA A 44 5.15 -10.84 30.28
CA ALA A 44 5.44 -11.49 29.00
C ALA A 44 5.57 -13.02 29.18
N ILE A 45 5.13 -13.81 28.19
CA ILE A 45 5.51 -15.22 28.01
C ILE A 45 5.70 -15.53 26.52
N ALA A 46 6.82 -16.18 26.21
CA ALA A 46 7.31 -16.55 24.90
C ALA A 46 6.98 -18.01 24.55
N SER A 47 6.83 -18.26 23.25
CA SER A 47 6.59 -19.56 22.61
C SER A 47 7.83 -20.48 22.56
N PRO A 48 7.66 -21.82 22.42
CA PRO A 48 8.76 -22.77 22.25
C PRO A 48 8.80 -23.44 20.85
N GLN A 49 9.99 -23.87 20.40
CA GLN A 49 10.19 -25.02 19.49
C GLN A 49 11.70 -25.46 19.47
N PRO A 50 12.12 -26.62 18.89
CA PRO A 50 12.20 -27.93 19.53
C PRO A 50 13.59 -28.61 19.42
N THR A 51 13.68 -29.82 19.99
CA THR A 51 14.84 -30.72 20.15
C THR A 51 15.03 -31.70 18.97
N ILE A 52 16.28 -32.14 18.70
CA ILE A 52 16.60 -33.33 17.91
C ILE A 52 17.76 -34.16 18.55
N THR A 53 17.40 -35.41 18.86
CA THR A 53 18.08 -36.74 18.80
C THR A 53 19.24 -37.20 19.70
N GLY A 54 19.05 -38.45 20.18
CA GLY A 54 20.06 -39.45 20.58
C GLY A 54 20.04 -39.70 22.09
N GLY A 55 19.76 -40.87 22.68
CA GLY A 55 19.60 -42.25 22.22
C GLY A 55 19.80 -43.14 23.46
N SER A 56 18.76 -43.87 23.87
CA SER A 56 18.69 -45.06 24.76
C SER A 56 19.81 -45.37 25.77
N ALA A 57 19.47 -45.48 27.07
CA ALA A 57 19.01 -46.74 27.68
C ALA A 57 19.02 -46.70 29.24
N ASN A 58 17.97 -47.29 29.82
CA ASN A 58 17.90 -47.97 31.12
C ASN A 58 17.47 -47.21 32.40
N ASN A 59 16.21 -47.50 32.77
CA ASN A 59 15.69 -47.94 34.07
C ASN A 59 15.49 -46.96 35.25
N ALA A 60 14.17 -46.76 35.48
CA ALA A 60 13.43 -46.77 36.74
C ALA A 60 13.45 -45.53 37.67
N PRO A 61 12.30 -45.19 38.30
CA PRO A 61 11.99 -43.83 38.72
C PRO A 61 12.43 -43.53 40.16
N GLN A 62 13.05 -42.36 40.37
CA GLN A 62 13.33 -41.82 41.70
C GLN A 62 12.46 -40.58 41.96
N GLU A 63 11.81 -40.59 43.12
CA GLU A 63 10.87 -39.61 43.67
C GLU A 63 11.49 -38.19 43.81
N PRO A 64 10.76 -37.10 43.50
CA PRO A 64 11.34 -35.76 43.49
C PRO A 64 11.58 -35.21 44.91
N THR A 65 12.80 -34.74 45.13
CA THR A 65 13.27 -34.07 46.35
C THR A 65 12.85 -32.58 46.33
N PRO A 66 12.38 -31.99 47.44
CA PRO A 66 11.95 -30.59 47.46
C PRO A 66 13.11 -29.61 47.25
N THR A 67 12.90 -28.64 46.35
CA THR A 67 13.88 -27.59 46.01
C THR A 67 13.87 -26.47 47.05
N PRO A 68 15.03 -26.00 47.56
CA PRO A 68 15.08 -24.94 48.56
C PRO A 68 14.79 -23.54 47.97
N THR A 69 14.08 -22.73 48.75
CA THR A 69 13.70 -21.35 48.45
C THR A 69 14.94 -20.42 48.39
N PRO A 70 15.10 -19.58 47.34
CA PRO A 70 16.24 -18.67 47.26
C PRO A 70 16.13 -17.50 48.25
N THR A 71 17.27 -17.18 48.86
CA THR A 71 17.49 -16.06 49.81
C THR A 71 17.58 -14.72 49.06
N PRO A 72 17.00 -13.62 49.55
CA PRO A 72 17.01 -12.33 48.86
C PRO A 72 18.41 -11.71 48.79
N THR A 73 18.75 -11.19 47.60
CA THR A 73 20.02 -10.52 47.27
C THR A 73 20.02 -9.07 47.79
N PRO A 74 21.12 -8.56 48.39
CA PRO A 74 21.19 -7.21 48.92
C PRO A 74 21.22 -6.13 47.82
N THR A 75 20.50 -5.04 48.07
CA THR A 75 20.37 -3.85 47.21
C THR A 75 21.69 -3.05 47.14
N PRO A 76 22.15 -2.60 45.96
CA PRO A 76 23.38 -1.82 45.86
C PRO A 76 23.22 -0.38 46.35
N THR A 77 24.23 0.09 47.08
CA THR A 77 24.39 1.44 47.63
C THR A 77 24.71 2.47 46.52
N PRO A 78 24.11 3.67 46.50
CA PRO A 78 24.37 4.66 45.46
C PRO A 78 25.80 5.23 45.52
N THR A 79 26.42 5.34 44.35
CA THR A 79 27.77 5.89 44.12
C THR A 79 27.73 7.42 44.13
N PRO A 80 28.70 8.12 44.76
CA PRO A 80 28.69 9.58 44.83
C PRO A 80 28.92 10.26 43.47
N THR A 81 28.22 11.37 43.28
CA THR A 81 28.23 12.21 42.07
C THR A 81 29.57 12.96 41.93
N PRO A 82 30.24 12.93 40.77
CA PRO A 82 31.48 13.67 40.58
C PRO A 82 31.27 15.19 40.53
N THR A 83 32.18 15.92 41.16
CA THR A 83 32.24 17.38 41.27
C THR A 83 32.63 18.03 39.93
N PRO A 84 32.02 19.14 39.51
CA PRO A 84 32.33 19.77 38.21
C PRO A 84 33.76 20.32 38.16
N THR A 85 34.45 20.00 37.07
CA THR A 85 35.81 20.44 36.76
C THR A 85 35.80 21.91 36.29
N PRO A 86 36.74 22.76 36.70
CA PRO A 86 36.76 24.17 36.32
C PRO A 86 36.99 24.37 34.81
N THR A 87 36.27 25.35 34.26
CA THR A 87 36.29 25.74 32.85
C THR A 87 37.64 26.39 32.49
N PRO A 88 38.34 25.97 31.42
CA PRO A 88 39.59 26.59 31.01
C PRO A 88 39.37 28.01 30.46
N THR A 89 40.28 28.90 30.82
CA THR A 89 40.35 30.32 30.45
C THR A 89 40.61 30.46 28.93
N PRO A 90 39.94 31.38 28.21
CA PRO A 90 40.13 31.54 26.78
C PRO A 90 41.55 32.01 26.44
N THR A 91 42.19 31.30 25.53
CA THR A 91 43.51 31.61 24.95
C THR A 91 43.39 32.83 24.02
N PRO A 92 44.35 33.78 24.02
CA PRO A 92 44.28 34.97 23.19
C PRO A 92 44.24 34.63 21.69
N THR A 93 43.36 35.35 20.98
CA THR A 93 43.11 35.21 19.55
C THR A 93 44.35 35.63 18.74
N PRO A 94 44.86 34.81 17.81
CA PRO A 94 45.97 35.21 16.95
C PRO A 94 45.55 36.31 15.97
N THR A 95 46.44 37.28 15.79
CA THR A 95 46.34 38.43 14.90
C THR A 95 46.10 37.98 13.45
N PRO A 96 45.17 38.60 12.68
CA PRO A 96 44.87 38.18 11.32
C PRO A 96 46.06 38.41 10.38
N THR A 97 46.49 37.33 9.73
CA THR A 97 47.43 37.32 8.61
C THR A 97 46.82 38.06 7.41
N PRO A 98 47.57 38.87 6.65
CA PRO A 98 47.06 39.61 5.50
C PRO A 98 46.41 38.70 4.46
N THR A 99 45.21 39.09 4.04
CA THR A 99 44.39 38.38 3.08
C THR A 99 45.06 38.39 1.70
N PRO A 100 45.30 37.23 1.05
CA PRO A 100 45.81 37.21 -0.31
C PRO A 100 44.78 37.83 -1.28
N THR A 101 45.31 38.61 -2.22
CA THR A 101 44.57 39.29 -3.28
C THR A 101 43.68 38.31 -4.05
N PRO A 102 42.38 38.62 -4.29
CA PRO A 102 41.48 37.69 -4.95
C PRO A 102 41.94 37.40 -6.38
N THR A 103 42.20 36.13 -6.66
CA THR A 103 42.37 35.59 -8.01
C THR A 103 41.07 35.83 -8.80
N PRO A 104 41.14 36.26 -10.07
CA PRO A 104 39.96 36.55 -10.87
C PRO A 104 39.00 35.35 -10.90
N THR A 105 37.77 35.60 -10.47
CA THR A 105 36.70 34.60 -10.46
C THR A 105 36.40 34.20 -11.91
N PRO A 106 36.40 32.90 -12.26
CA PRO A 106 36.02 32.48 -13.60
C PRO A 106 34.59 32.96 -13.89
N THR A 107 34.42 33.58 -15.05
CA THR A 107 33.15 34.05 -15.58
C THR A 107 32.12 32.91 -15.46
N PRO A 108 30.94 33.12 -14.85
CA PRO A 108 29.95 32.06 -14.72
C PRO A 108 29.59 31.55 -16.11
N THR A 109 29.82 30.26 -16.32
CA THR A 109 29.35 29.53 -17.50
C THR A 109 27.85 29.78 -17.60
N PRO A 110 27.32 30.21 -18.76
CA PRO A 110 25.89 30.49 -18.89
C PRO A 110 25.09 29.28 -18.43
N THR A 111 24.26 29.49 -17.41
CA THR A 111 23.30 28.49 -16.93
C THR A 111 22.46 28.07 -18.14
N PRO A 112 22.36 26.76 -18.45
CA PRO A 112 21.56 26.32 -19.59
C PRO A 112 20.15 26.87 -19.44
N THR A 113 19.69 27.58 -20.47
CA THR A 113 18.32 28.06 -20.54
C THR A 113 17.40 26.85 -20.36
N PRO A 114 16.44 26.87 -19.41
CA PRO A 114 15.54 25.74 -19.22
C PRO A 114 14.85 25.47 -20.55
N THR A 115 15.02 24.26 -21.08
CA THR A 115 14.30 23.81 -22.27
C THR A 115 12.82 24.03 -22.02
N PRO A 116 12.07 24.69 -22.92
CA PRO A 116 10.65 24.93 -22.71
C PRO A 116 9.95 23.60 -22.46
N THR A 117 9.27 23.50 -21.32
CA THR A 117 8.42 22.34 -21.02
C THR A 117 7.39 22.23 -22.13
N PRO A 118 7.26 21.07 -22.80
CA PRO A 118 6.29 20.91 -23.87
C PRO A 118 4.89 21.24 -23.35
N THR A 119 4.15 22.03 -24.13
CA THR A 119 2.74 22.30 -23.82
C THR A 119 1.98 20.97 -23.84
N PRO A 120 1.20 20.64 -22.81
CA PRO A 120 0.48 19.38 -22.75
C PRO A 120 -0.49 19.27 -23.92
N THR A 121 -0.47 18.12 -24.60
CA THR A 121 -1.42 17.82 -25.68
C THR A 121 -2.85 17.80 -25.13
N PRO A 122 -3.83 18.42 -25.80
CA PRO A 122 -5.23 18.35 -25.41
C PRO A 122 -5.71 16.90 -25.26
N VAL A 123 -6.47 16.63 -24.21
CA VAL A 123 -7.05 15.30 -23.95
C VAL A 123 -8.18 15.03 -24.96
N SER A 124 -8.14 13.88 -25.63
CA SER A 124 -9.30 13.40 -26.41
C SER A 124 -10.44 13.04 -25.47
N ALA A 125 -11.65 13.55 -25.71
CA ALA A 125 -12.80 13.33 -24.84
C ALA A 125 -13.30 11.87 -24.77
N THR A 126 -12.78 10.96 -25.61
CA THR A 126 -13.32 9.60 -25.72
C THR A 126 -12.54 8.58 -24.87
N CYS A 127 -13.21 7.96 -23.91
CA CYS A 127 -12.71 6.80 -23.14
C CYS A 127 -12.86 5.46 -23.89
N ALA A 128 -12.72 5.42 -25.21
CA ALA A 128 -13.01 4.22 -26.01
C ALA A 128 -12.25 2.97 -25.52
N THR A 129 -12.92 1.83 -25.51
CA THR A 129 -12.29 0.53 -25.22
C THR A 129 -11.36 0.18 -26.37
N PRO A 130 -10.04 0.07 -26.14
CA PRO A 130 -9.12 -0.24 -27.21
C PRO A 130 -9.27 -1.73 -27.56
N SER A 131 -9.22 -2.05 -28.86
CA SER A 131 -9.09 -3.43 -29.30
C SER A 131 -7.64 -3.87 -29.03
N VAL A 132 -7.41 -4.46 -27.86
CA VAL A 132 -6.09 -4.90 -27.41
C VAL A 132 -6.14 -6.38 -27.12
N THR A 133 -5.25 -7.14 -27.77
CA THR A 133 -4.90 -8.49 -27.33
C THR A 133 -3.69 -8.37 -26.41
N LEU A 134 -3.93 -8.36 -25.09
CA LEU A 134 -2.89 -8.08 -24.10
C LEU A 134 -1.71 -9.06 -24.19
N THR A 135 -1.99 -10.30 -24.61
CA THR A 135 -0.99 -11.36 -24.77
C THR A 135 -0.15 -11.25 -26.04
N SER A 136 -0.45 -10.30 -26.94
CA SER A 136 0.27 -10.15 -28.21
C SER A 136 1.75 -9.82 -27.97
N GLY A 137 2.62 -10.73 -28.39
CA GLY A 137 4.08 -10.60 -28.25
C GLY A 137 4.62 -10.91 -26.84
N LEU A 138 3.77 -11.28 -25.88
CA LEU A 138 4.24 -11.78 -24.59
C LEU A 138 4.81 -13.18 -24.74
N VAL A 139 5.83 -13.47 -23.95
CA VAL A 139 6.48 -14.78 -23.88
C VAL A 139 6.07 -15.45 -22.58
N ASP A 140 5.61 -16.69 -22.66
CA ASP A 140 5.43 -17.53 -21.48
C ASP A 140 6.78 -18.12 -21.09
N TYR A 141 7.34 -17.64 -19.98
CA TYR A 141 8.62 -18.11 -19.46
C TYR A 141 8.48 -19.34 -18.54
N GLY A 142 7.27 -19.88 -18.38
CA GLY A 142 6.97 -20.95 -17.44
C GLY A 142 7.34 -20.57 -16.00
N LYS A 143 7.61 -21.60 -15.19
CA LYS A 143 7.88 -21.48 -13.74
C LYS A 143 9.36 -21.60 -13.36
N ASN A 144 10.24 -21.64 -14.36
CA ASN A 144 11.68 -21.67 -14.12
C ASN A 144 12.16 -20.29 -13.66
N LEU A 145 13.14 -20.27 -12.76
CA LEU A 145 13.81 -19.05 -12.35
C LEU A 145 14.34 -18.32 -13.59
N ARG A 146 14.02 -17.02 -13.70
CA ARG A 146 14.72 -16.15 -14.65
C ARG A 146 16.03 -15.71 -14.00
N PRO A 147 17.09 -15.50 -14.79
CA PRO A 147 18.24 -14.77 -14.28
C PRO A 147 17.77 -13.40 -13.81
N PHE A 148 18.36 -12.86 -12.75
CA PHE A 148 18.15 -11.47 -12.33
C PHE A 148 19.33 -10.63 -12.83
N SER A 149 19.53 -10.56 -14.15
CA SER A 149 20.71 -9.98 -14.78
C SER A 149 20.88 -8.50 -14.41
N TYR A 150 22.13 -8.07 -14.34
CA TYR A 150 22.46 -6.68 -14.01
C TYR A 150 21.87 -5.71 -15.03
N LEU A 151 21.25 -4.63 -14.54
CA LEU A 151 20.74 -3.53 -15.36
C LEU A 151 20.98 -2.21 -14.64
N ALA A 152 21.82 -1.34 -15.18
CA ALA A 152 22.05 -0.02 -14.58
C ALA A 152 20.72 0.78 -14.46
N LYS A 153 20.64 1.67 -13.46
CA LYS A 153 19.46 2.54 -13.28
C LYS A 153 19.20 3.32 -14.57
N PRO A 154 18.03 3.14 -15.22
CA PRO A 154 17.75 3.77 -16.50
C PRO A 154 17.83 5.29 -16.36
N ALA A 155 18.43 5.95 -17.35
CA ALA A 155 18.30 7.39 -17.46
C ALA A 155 16.82 7.76 -17.62
N LYS A 156 16.38 8.86 -16.98
CA LYS A 156 14.99 9.31 -17.04
C LYS A 156 14.57 9.53 -18.49
N GLY A 157 13.37 9.05 -18.84
CA GLY A 157 12.81 9.12 -20.19
C GLY A 157 13.44 8.17 -21.22
N THR A 158 14.46 7.41 -20.83
CA THR A 158 15.08 6.43 -21.74
C THR A 158 14.34 5.11 -21.65
N ARG A 159 13.97 4.59 -22.83
CA ARG A 159 13.36 3.28 -22.99
C ARG A 159 14.45 2.21 -23.01
N VAL A 160 14.48 1.36 -22.00
CA VAL A 160 15.42 0.23 -21.89
C VAL A 160 14.67 -1.10 -21.90
N GLN A 161 15.35 -2.16 -22.29
CA GLN A 161 14.83 -3.52 -22.20
C GLN A 161 15.35 -4.15 -20.91
N ASP A 162 14.50 -4.92 -20.22
CA ASP A 162 15.01 -5.83 -19.19
C ASP A 162 15.70 -7.01 -19.90
N PRO A 163 17.00 -7.27 -19.69
CA PRO A 163 17.72 -8.36 -20.36
C PRO A 163 17.05 -9.73 -20.17
N ASP A 164 16.31 -9.91 -19.08
CA ASP A 164 15.62 -11.15 -18.76
C ASP A 164 14.15 -11.14 -19.19
N PHE A 165 13.65 -10.06 -19.77
CA PHE A 165 12.30 -9.97 -20.34
C PHE A 165 12.33 -9.23 -21.69
N PRO A 166 12.91 -9.82 -22.75
CA PRO A 166 13.12 -9.13 -24.03
C PRO A 166 11.83 -8.67 -24.76
N GLY A 167 10.65 -9.12 -24.32
CA GLY A 167 9.37 -8.65 -24.88
C GLY A 167 8.90 -7.30 -24.32
N THR A 168 9.44 -6.85 -23.20
CA THR A 168 8.97 -5.67 -22.46
C THR A 168 10.03 -4.58 -22.38
N HIS A 169 9.58 -3.37 -22.09
CA HIS A 169 10.47 -2.23 -21.92
C HIS A 169 10.17 -1.50 -20.62
N ILE A 170 11.19 -0.93 -20.01
CA ILE A 170 11.09 -0.14 -18.78
C ILE A 170 11.51 1.29 -19.11
N VAL A 171 10.70 2.25 -18.69
CA VAL A 171 11.00 3.68 -18.81
C VAL A 171 10.98 4.29 -17.42
N ARG A 172 12.10 4.87 -16.95
CA ARG A 172 12.13 5.65 -15.70
C ARG A 172 11.45 6.99 -15.96
N VAL A 173 10.31 7.25 -15.30
CA VAL A 173 9.50 8.45 -15.59
C VAL A 173 9.78 9.61 -14.64
N THR A 174 10.27 9.33 -13.42
CA THR A 174 10.66 10.37 -12.46
C THR A 174 12.14 10.31 -12.10
N ASP A 175 12.68 11.48 -11.77
CA ASP A 175 13.83 11.61 -10.89
C ASP A 175 13.38 12.42 -9.67
N ALA A 176 12.90 11.74 -8.63
CA ALA A 176 12.20 12.38 -7.51
C ALA A 176 13.02 13.53 -6.86
N LEU A 177 14.33 13.32 -6.73
CA LEU A 177 15.26 14.32 -6.18
C LEU A 177 15.46 15.49 -7.15
N ALA A 178 15.75 15.21 -8.42
CA ALA A 178 16.03 16.26 -9.38
C ALA A 178 14.77 17.09 -9.69
N ASP A 179 13.66 16.40 -9.96
CA ASP A 179 12.38 16.96 -10.42
C ASP A 179 11.65 17.70 -9.31
N PHE A 180 11.62 17.15 -8.09
CA PHE A 180 10.69 17.60 -7.04
C PHE A 180 11.35 17.94 -5.71
N LYS A 181 12.67 17.74 -5.57
CA LYS A 181 13.38 17.82 -4.28
C LYS A 181 12.74 16.89 -3.23
N ALA A 182 12.23 15.74 -3.69
CA ALA A 182 11.54 14.74 -2.91
C ALA A 182 12.32 13.42 -2.91
N ASN A 183 12.13 12.60 -1.88
CA ASN A 183 12.71 11.26 -1.84
C ASN A 183 11.85 10.21 -2.53
N VAL A 184 10.56 10.50 -2.75
CA VAL A 184 9.59 9.53 -3.27
C VAL A 184 8.71 10.22 -4.30
N ALA A 185 8.64 9.61 -5.49
CA ALA A 185 7.59 9.82 -6.47
C ALA A 185 7.09 8.44 -6.91
N MET A 186 5.85 8.09 -6.55
CA MET A 186 5.31 6.73 -6.69
C MET A 186 3.87 6.74 -7.19
N PRO A 187 3.40 5.63 -7.77
CA PRO A 187 1.98 5.41 -7.98
C PRO A 187 1.24 5.42 -6.64
N ALA A 188 -0.03 5.81 -6.67
CA ALA A 188 -0.93 5.50 -5.57
C ALA A 188 -1.06 3.98 -5.40
N TYR A 189 -1.59 3.52 -4.26
CA TYR A 189 -1.69 2.08 -4.02
C TYR A 189 -2.53 1.37 -5.10
N PRO A 190 -2.30 0.07 -5.33
CA PRO A 190 -2.86 -0.71 -6.43
C PRO A 190 -4.39 -0.72 -6.53
N THR A 191 -5.08 -0.46 -5.42
CA THR A 191 -6.54 -0.32 -5.30
C THR A 191 -7.08 0.93 -5.98
N THR A 192 -6.21 1.90 -6.27
CA THR A 192 -6.54 3.12 -7.00
C THR A 192 -6.08 3.05 -8.45
N GLN A 193 -6.88 3.64 -9.33
CA GLN A 193 -6.52 3.79 -10.72
C GLN A 193 -5.52 4.95 -10.85
N GLY A 194 -4.29 4.68 -11.28
CA GLY A 194 -3.29 5.73 -11.50
C GLY A 194 -3.51 6.54 -12.78
N TRP A 195 -4.12 5.91 -13.80
CA TRP A 195 -4.29 6.44 -15.15
C TRP A 195 -5.73 6.90 -15.40
N ASN A 196 -5.95 7.95 -16.19
CA ASN A 196 -7.31 8.28 -16.63
C ASN A 196 -7.82 7.29 -17.69
N CYS A 197 -9.13 7.30 -17.95
CA CYS A 197 -9.80 6.29 -18.77
C CYS A 197 -9.21 6.08 -20.19
N ASN A 198 -8.67 7.13 -20.83
CA ASN A 198 -8.08 7.07 -22.18
C ASN A 198 -6.55 7.01 -22.14
N GLU A 199 -5.98 6.88 -20.94
CA GLU A 199 -4.55 6.75 -20.68
C GLU A 199 -3.71 7.90 -21.23
N SER A 200 -4.31 9.10 -21.30
CA SER A 200 -3.66 10.35 -21.68
C SER A 200 -3.03 11.05 -20.49
N ARG A 201 -3.41 10.68 -19.26
CA ARG A 201 -2.85 11.19 -18.00
C ARG A 201 -2.65 10.06 -17.01
N PHE A 202 -1.69 10.24 -16.13
CA PHE A 202 -1.63 9.54 -14.85
C PHE A 202 -1.19 10.47 -13.74
N VAL A 203 -1.47 10.09 -12.49
CA VAL A 203 -1.11 10.84 -11.29
C VAL A 203 -0.19 10.00 -10.41
N LEU A 204 0.86 10.63 -9.92
CA LEU A 204 1.78 10.07 -8.93
C LEU A 204 1.70 10.88 -7.64
N TYR A 205 1.94 10.21 -6.52
CA TYR A 205 2.18 10.82 -5.23
C TYR A 205 3.65 11.17 -5.08
N VAL A 206 3.92 12.41 -4.68
CA VAL A 206 5.26 12.96 -4.44
C VAL A 206 5.33 13.45 -3.01
N THR A 207 6.29 12.95 -2.25
CA THR A 207 6.49 13.38 -0.85
C THR A 207 7.03 14.81 -0.79
N GLY A 208 6.56 15.60 0.17
CA GLY A 208 7.16 16.91 0.47
C GLY A 208 6.97 18.04 -0.56
N ALA A 209 6.22 17.85 -1.66
CA ALA A 209 5.95 18.94 -2.61
C ALA A 209 4.98 19.96 -1.99
N GLN A 210 5.41 21.23 -1.88
CA GLN A 210 4.64 22.31 -1.28
C GLN A 210 4.25 23.38 -2.31
N SER A 211 3.01 23.29 -2.78
CA SER A 211 2.20 24.44 -3.18
C SER A 211 0.72 24.07 -3.17
N GLY A 212 -0.03 24.53 -2.16
CA GLY A 212 -1.50 24.49 -2.12
C GLY A 212 -2.17 23.37 -1.31
N GLY A 213 -1.43 22.41 -0.77
CA GLY A 213 -1.94 21.32 0.07
C GLY A 213 -0.79 20.42 0.51
N LYS A 214 -0.91 19.75 1.66
CA LYS A 214 0.21 19.06 2.35
C LYS A 214 0.78 17.81 1.61
N GLN A 215 0.34 17.55 0.37
CA GLN A 215 0.62 16.34 -0.40
C GLN A 215 0.86 16.67 -1.88
N GLY A 216 1.89 16.06 -2.50
CA GLY A 216 2.26 16.32 -3.89
C GLY A 216 1.55 15.41 -4.88
N TRP A 217 0.45 15.86 -5.48
CA TRP A 217 -0.27 15.09 -6.51
C TRP A 217 0.18 15.48 -7.92
N ALA A 218 1.24 14.85 -8.42
CA ALA A 218 1.88 15.18 -9.68
C ALA A 218 1.18 14.49 -10.87
N MET A 219 0.65 15.26 -11.80
CA MET A 219 0.05 14.75 -13.05
C MET A 219 1.08 14.73 -14.17
N PHE A 220 1.08 13.65 -14.94
CA PHE A 220 1.98 13.40 -16.06
C PHE A 220 1.20 13.13 -17.34
N ASP A 221 1.83 13.43 -18.47
CA ASP A 221 1.34 13.03 -19.77
C ASP A 221 1.47 11.52 -19.93
N GLY A 222 0.37 10.88 -20.27
CA GLY A 222 0.29 9.44 -20.31
C GLY A 222 1.05 8.80 -21.46
N LYS A 223 1.54 9.54 -22.48
CA LYS A 223 2.21 8.95 -23.65
C LYS A 223 3.70 9.27 -23.68
N THR A 224 4.04 10.51 -23.36
CA THR A 224 5.42 11.02 -23.30
C THR A 224 6.06 10.86 -21.92
N TYR A 225 5.23 10.60 -20.89
CA TYR A 225 5.63 10.55 -19.48
C TYR A 225 6.21 11.86 -18.94
N ALA A 226 5.98 12.98 -19.62
CA ALA A 226 6.40 14.29 -19.17
C ALA A 226 5.56 14.76 -17.97
N PHE A 227 6.21 15.38 -16.98
CA PHE A 227 5.49 16.06 -15.90
C PHE A 227 4.69 17.24 -16.46
N ILE A 228 3.44 17.39 -16.02
CA ILE A 228 2.55 18.48 -16.45
C ILE A 228 2.41 19.52 -15.33
N LYS A 229 1.82 19.12 -14.20
CA LYS A 229 1.54 20.02 -13.06
C LYS A 229 1.17 19.22 -11.81
N PHE A 230 1.24 19.89 -10.66
CA PHE A 230 0.58 19.40 -9.45
C PHE A 230 -0.93 19.71 -9.49
N LEU A 231 -1.75 18.74 -9.10
CA LEU A 231 -3.20 18.91 -8.95
C LEU A 231 -3.50 19.56 -7.58
N PRO A 232 -4.40 20.54 -7.50
CA PRO A 232 -4.77 21.21 -6.26
C PRO A 232 -5.75 20.38 -5.41
N ILE A 233 -5.54 19.06 -5.32
CA ILE A 233 -6.38 18.16 -4.54
C ILE A 233 -5.75 17.87 -3.18
N ASN A 234 -6.58 17.48 -2.22
CA ASN A 234 -6.15 17.15 -0.87
C ASN A 234 -6.93 15.93 -0.35
N PRO A 235 -6.78 14.74 -0.95
CA PRO A 235 -7.36 13.51 -0.43
C PRO A 235 -6.82 13.19 0.99
N PRO A 236 -7.54 12.40 1.79
CA PRO A 236 -7.13 12.10 3.17
C PRO A 236 -6.00 11.08 3.26
N ASP A 237 -5.87 10.22 2.24
CA ASP A 237 -4.86 9.18 2.12
C ASP A 237 -4.44 9.04 0.65
N ILE A 238 -3.31 8.37 0.41
CA ILE A 238 -2.78 8.14 -0.94
C ILE A 238 -3.73 7.27 -1.79
N GLU A 239 -4.60 6.48 -1.16
CA GLU A 239 -5.54 5.56 -1.82
C GLU A 239 -6.94 6.18 -2.08
N GLN A 240 -7.09 7.49 -1.94
CA GLN A 240 -8.42 8.10 -1.78
C GLN A 240 -8.79 9.12 -2.86
N PHE A 241 -8.39 8.82 -4.09
CA PHE A 241 -8.89 9.47 -5.31
C PHE A 241 -9.20 8.44 -6.40
N TYR A 242 -10.16 8.76 -7.26
CA TYR A 242 -10.64 7.86 -8.30
C TYR A 242 -10.92 8.62 -9.60
N TRP A 243 -10.41 8.12 -10.72
CA TRP A 243 -10.72 8.63 -12.06
C TRP A 243 -12.10 8.15 -12.52
N SER A 244 -12.79 8.98 -13.30
CA SER A 244 -13.96 8.48 -14.04
C SER A 244 -13.53 7.47 -15.10
N HIS A 245 -14.36 6.45 -15.30
CA HIS A 245 -14.18 5.47 -16.38
C HIS A 245 -14.71 6.00 -17.72
N SER A 246 -15.54 7.05 -17.70
CA SER A 246 -16.23 7.61 -18.87
C SER A 246 -15.80 9.03 -19.24
N ASP A 247 -15.09 9.75 -18.35
CA ASP A 247 -14.57 11.10 -18.61
C ASP A 247 -13.08 11.21 -18.21
N PRO A 248 -12.15 11.41 -19.16
CA PRO A 248 -10.72 11.44 -18.87
C PRO A 248 -10.28 12.70 -18.10
N THR A 249 -11.17 13.69 -17.97
CA THR A 249 -10.88 14.94 -17.27
C THR A 249 -11.32 14.93 -15.82
N LYS A 250 -12.12 13.94 -15.40
CA LYS A 250 -12.74 13.91 -14.07
C LYS A 250 -12.00 12.99 -13.10
N LEU A 251 -11.69 13.53 -11.93
CA LEU A 251 -11.16 12.81 -10.79
C LEU A 251 -11.95 13.21 -9.55
N VAL A 252 -12.34 12.23 -8.73
CA VAL A 252 -13.13 12.43 -7.51
C VAL A 252 -12.33 12.03 -6.28
N TYR A 253 -12.43 12.82 -5.22
CA TYR A 253 -11.74 12.61 -3.94
C TYR A 253 -12.56 13.18 -2.78
N ILE A 254 -12.26 12.79 -1.54
CA ILE A 254 -12.77 13.48 -0.36
C ILE A 254 -11.79 14.58 0.07
N ASP A 255 -12.27 15.80 0.31
CA ASP A 255 -11.41 16.88 0.75
C ASP A 255 -11.02 16.75 2.23
N ASN A 256 -9.73 16.64 2.49
CA ASN A 256 -9.12 16.52 3.81
C ASN A 256 -8.81 17.89 4.46
N ARG A 257 -9.27 19.00 3.89
CA ARG A 257 -9.05 20.34 4.48
C ARG A 257 -9.83 20.52 5.78
N GLU A 258 -9.39 21.50 6.55
CA GLU A 258 -10.08 21.99 7.75
C GLU A 258 -10.37 23.48 7.59
N ASN A 259 -11.51 23.92 8.13
CA ASN A 259 -11.87 25.33 8.18
C ASN A 259 -12.27 25.69 9.62
N GLY A 260 -11.52 26.58 10.26
CA GLY A 260 -11.80 27.00 11.65
C GLY A 260 -11.83 25.84 12.66
N GLY A 261 -10.99 24.81 12.46
CA GLY A 261 -10.96 23.60 13.29
C GLY A 261 -12.09 22.59 13.01
N GLN A 262 -12.96 22.86 12.03
CA GLN A 262 -13.96 21.91 11.55
C GLN A 262 -13.44 21.13 10.35
N ILE A 263 -13.67 19.82 10.39
CA ILE A 263 -13.32 18.90 9.31
C ILE A 263 -14.27 19.12 8.13
N ILE A 264 -13.70 19.30 6.94
CA ILE A 264 -14.47 19.26 5.71
C ILE A 264 -14.72 17.79 5.35
N MET A 265 -15.98 17.44 5.09
CA MET A 265 -16.41 16.09 4.71
C MET A 265 -17.09 16.14 3.34
N LYS A 266 -16.39 16.70 2.35
CA LYS A 266 -16.96 16.95 1.01
C LYS A 266 -16.35 16.01 -0.01
N MET A 267 -17.22 15.34 -0.76
CA MET A 267 -16.84 14.70 -2.01
C MET A 267 -16.69 15.77 -3.07
N MET A 268 -15.50 15.84 -3.66
CA MET A 268 -15.11 16.83 -4.65
C MET A 268 -14.85 16.13 -5.98
N GLU A 269 -15.29 16.74 -7.06
CA GLU A 269 -14.80 16.45 -8.41
C GLU A 269 -13.82 17.56 -8.81
N ILE A 270 -12.73 17.19 -9.48
CA ILE A 270 -11.85 18.13 -10.15
C ILE A 270 -11.83 17.81 -11.65
N ASN A 271 -11.92 18.85 -12.47
CA ASN A 271 -11.48 18.79 -13.85
C ASN A 271 -9.96 18.94 -13.88
N VAL A 272 -9.22 17.86 -14.15
CA VAL A 272 -7.76 17.83 -14.00
C VAL A 272 -7.02 18.75 -14.98
N GLU A 273 -7.62 19.07 -16.12
CA GLU A 273 -7.01 19.95 -17.13
C GLU A 273 -7.13 21.43 -16.72
N THR A 274 -8.30 21.85 -16.25
CA THR A 274 -8.58 23.26 -15.88
C THR A 274 -8.29 23.57 -14.41
N GLY A 275 -8.31 22.56 -13.53
CA GLY A 275 -8.22 22.72 -12.08
C GLY A 275 -9.53 23.15 -11.41
N VAL A 276 -10.63 23.30 -12.16
CA VAL A 276 -11.95 23.65 -11.60
C VAL A 276 -12.43 22.51 -10.70
N GLN A 277 -12.85 22.86 -9.49
CA GLN A 277 -13.35 21.92 -8.49
C GLN A 277 -14.84 22.16 -8.23
N THR A 278 -15.62 21.08 -8.14
CA THR A 278 -17.04 21.10 -7.82
C THR A 278 -17.31 20.22 -6.60
N VAL A 279 -18.25 20.63 -5.76
CA VAL A 279 -18.72 19.79 -4.64
C VAL A 279 -19.78 18.85 -5.19
N LEU A 280 -19.52 17.55 -5.18
CA LEU A 280 -20.51 16.53 -5.55
C LEU A 280 -21.47 16.26 -4.39
N HIS A 281 -20.95 16.21 -3.16
CA HIS A 281 -21.75 15.94 -1.97
C HIS A 281 -21.08 16.47 -0.70
N ASP A 282 -21.87 16.98 0.23
CA ASP A 282 -21.43 17.34 1.59
C ASP A 282 -22.03 16.32 2.56
N PHE A 283 -21.18 15.51 3.21
CA PHE A 283 -21.63 14.46 4.12
C PHE A 283 -21.98 14.97 5.52
N MET A 284 -21.68 16.24 5.84
CA MET A 284 -21.93 16.79 7.18
C MET A 284 -23.42 16.71 7.59
N PRO A 285 -24.41 17.02 6.73
CA PRO A 285 -25.82 16.83 7.04
C PRO A 285 -26.18 15.36 7.30
N ASP A 286 -25.62 14.41 6.54
CA ASP A 286 -25.89 12.98 6.75
C ASP A 286 -25.36 12.52 8.10
N VAL A 287 -24.11 12.84 8.42
CA VAL A 287 -23.46 12.52 9.69
C VAL A 287 -24.29 13.06 10.87
N LYS A 288 -24.78 14.31 10.78
CA LYS A 288 -25.65 14.92 11.80
C LYS A 288 -27.00 14.21 11.91
N ALA A 289 -27.65 13.90 10.80
CA ALA A 289 -28.94 13.21 10.79
C ALA A 289 -28.85 11.81 11.43
N GLN A 290 -27.70 11.16 11.33
CA GLN A 290 -27.43 9.86 11.95
C GLN A 290 -27.00 9.96 13.43
N GLY A 291 -26.76 11.17 13.96
CA GLY A 291 -26.26 11.39 15.31
C GLY A 291 -24.78 10.99 15.49
N TRP A 292 -24.02 10.94 14.40
CA TRP A 292 -22.60 10.55 14.45
C TRP A 292 -21.71 11.72 14.87
N PRO A 293 -20.53 11.45 15.46
CA PRO A 293 -19.62 12.52 15.84
C PRO A 293 -19.18 13.33 14.61
N THR A 294 -19.19 14.65 14.75
CA THR A 294 -18.81 15.60 13.69
C THR A 294 -17.40 16.15 13.89
N THR A 295 -16.72 15.70 14.94
CA THR A 295 -15.37 16.07 15.36
C THR A 295 -14.57 14.80 15.67
N GLY A 296 -13.27 14.78 15.40
CA GLY A 296 -12.41 13.64 15.70
C GLY A 296 -11.45 13.31 14.55
N PRO A 297 -10.52 12.36 14.73
CA PRO A 297 -9.44 12.14 13.76
C PRO A 297 -9.89 11.48 12.44
N VAL A 298 -11.10 10.89 12.37
CA VAL A 298 -11.57 10.14 11.19
C VAL A 298 -12.67 10.92 10.46
N ARG A 299 -12.42 11.19 9.18
CA ARG A 299 -13.26 11.97 8.26
C ARG A 299 -14.21 11.07 7.48
N ALA A 300 -15.15 11.65 6.74
CA ALA A 300 -15.86 10.90 5.72
C ALA A 300 -14.85 10.36 4.70
N GLY A 301 -14.93 9.06 4.42
CA GLY A 301 -14.06 8.40 3.46
C GLY A 301 -12.70 7.97 3.98
N TYR A 302 -12.62 7.60 5.25
CA TYR A 302 -11.49 6.79 5.70
C TYR A 302 -11.97 5.47 6.31
N PRO A 303 -11.71 4.30 5.68
CA PRO A 303 -11.30 4.12 4.29
C PRO A 303 -12.38 4.54 3.29
N PHE A 304 -12.00 4.61 2.02
CA PHE A 304 -12.85 5.09 0.93
C PHE A 304 -12.58 4.31 -0.34
N TYR A 305 -13.63 3.71 -0.87
CA TYR A 305 -13.59 2.89 -2.08
C TYR A 305 -14.68 3.31 -3.06
N SER A 306 -14.34 3.22 -4.35
CA SER A 306 -15.29 3.46 -5.45
C SER A 306 -15.61 2.19 -6.23
N GLY A 307 -16.88 2.09 -6.64
CA GLY A 307 -17.37 1.11 -7.60
C GLY A 307 -16.88 1.45 -9.01
N GLY A 308 -17.65 1.10 -10.04
CA GLY A 308 -17.30 1.39 -11.44
C GLY A 308 -17.16 2.89 -11.76
N ASP A 309 -18.13 3.49 -12.44
CA ASP A 309 -18.04 4.90 -12.88
C ASP A 309 -18.41 5.89 -11.77
N LEU A 310 -17.81 5.74 -10.59
CA LEU A 310 -17.93 6.67 -9.47
C LEU A 310 -19.36 6.87 -8.92
N GLU A 311 -20.28 5.93 -9.20
CA GLU A 311 -21.66 6.00 -8.72
C GLU A 311 -21.83 5.45 -7.29
N LEU A 312 -21.16 4.34 -6.98
CA LEU A 312 -21.31 3.63 -5.72
C LEU A 312 -20.04 3.71 -4.90
N TRP A 313 -20.18 3.99 -3.61
CA TRP A 313 -19.06 4.26 -2.71
C TRP A 313 -19.20 3.47 -1.42
N GLY A 314 -18.05 3.09 -0.86
CA GLY A 314 -17.94 2.62 0.50
C GLY A 314 -17.11 3.60 1.33
N LEU A 315 -17.64 4.00 2.47
CA LEU A 315 -17.12 5.12 3.26
C LEU A 315 -17.14 4.76 4.75
N GLY A 316 -16.23 5.36 5.52
CA GLY A 316 -16.28 5.46 6.97
C GLY A 316 -16.36 6.92 7.44
N ALA A 317 -17.03 7.22 8.57
CA ALA A 317 -17.05 8.56 9.15
C ALA A 317 -17.21 8.58 10.69
N GLY A 318 -16.82 9.70 11.31
CA GLY A 318 -17.25 10.07 12.66
C GLY A 318 -16.34 9.63 13.81
N GLY A 319 -15.10 9.21 13.56
CA GLY A 319 -14.01 9.11 14.55
C GLY A 319 -14.40 8.56 15.93
N ILE A 320 -14.78 7.29 16.00
CA ILE A 320 -15.22 6.62 17.23
C ILE A 320 -13.98 6.19 18.04
N PRO A 321 -13.83 6.58 19.32
CA PRO A 321 -12.73 6.09 20.14
C PRO A 321 -12.86 4.60 20.48
N ASN A 322 -11.76 3.85 20.35
CA ASN A 322 -11.56 2.52 20.95
C ASN A 322 -12.59 1.43 20.56
N VAL A 323 -12.75 1.20 19.25
CA VAL A 323 -13.42 0.00 18.73
C VAL A 323 -12.37 -1.10 18.60
N SER A 324 -12.48 -2.14 19.44
CA SER A 324 -11.54 -3.27 19.46
C SER A 324 -10.06 -2.87 19.63
N GLY A 325 -9.77 -1.88 20.48
CA GLY A 325 -8.40 -1.39 20.70
C GLY A 325 -7.88 -0.43 19.62
N GLN A 326 -8.70 -0.09 18.61
CA GLN A 326 -8.34 0.81 17.51
C GLN A 326 -9.26 2.03 17.46
N LEU A 327 -8.86 3.05 16.70
CA LEU A 327 -9.81 4.07 16.25
C LEU A 327 -10.89 3.38 15.39
N GLY A 328 -12.14 3.80 15.55
CA GLY A 328 -13.28 3.26 14.83
C GLY A 328 -13.98 4.29 13.95
N LEU A 329 -14.89 3.80 13.12
CA LEU A 329 -15.68 4.55 12.16
C LEU A 329 -17.10 4.02 12.08
N ASN A 330 -18.03 4.87 11.66
CA ASN A 330 -19.34 4.45 11.18
C ASN A 330 -19.22 4.15 9.69
N ALA A 331 -19.32 2.89 9.31
CA ALA A 331 -19.20 2.50 7.91
C ALA A 331 -20.56 2.54 7.21
N PHE A 332 -20.56 3.00 5.95
CA PHE A 332 -21.77 3.11 5.15
C PHE A 332 -21.48 3.07 3.66
N GLY A 333 -22.51 2.67 2.92
CA GLY A 333 -22.55 2.78 1.47
C GLY A 333 -23.15 4.12 1.07
N PHE A 334 -22.67 4.70 -0.03
CA PHE A 334 -23.25 5.90 -0.61
C PHE A 334 -23.45 5.73 -2.11
N ASN A 335 -24.63 6.12 -2.59
CA ASN A 335 -24.94 6.15 -4.00
C ASN A 335 -24.99 7.61 -4.47
N ALA A 336 -23.96 8.06 -5.18
CA ALA A 336 -23.78 9.45 -5.61
C ALA A 336 -24.85 9.91 -6.60
N LYS A 337 -25.47 8.98 -7.34
CA LYS A 337 -26.56 9.29 -8.28
C LYS A 337 -27.87 9.63 -7.57
N THR A 338 -28.13 9.00 -6.43
CA THR A 338 -29.39 9.16 -5.68
C THR A 338 -29.23 9.97 -4.40
N GLY A 339 -28.00 10.20 -3.94
CA GLY A 339 -27.70 10.76 -2.62
C GLY A 339 -28.01 9.81 -1.46
N LYS A 340 -28.33 8.54 -1.71
CA LYS A 340 -28.75 7.59 -0.67
C LYS A 340 -27.56 7.08 0.14
N VAL A 341 -27.63 7.25 1.47
CA VAL A 341 -26.78 6.55 2.45
C VAL A 341 -27.40 5.21 2.82
N THR A 342 -26.61 4.13 2.79
CA THR A 342 -27.04 2.76 3.05
C THR A 342 -26.25 2.15 4.20
N ARG A 343 -26.96 1.48 5.12
CA ARG A 343 -26.38 0.69 6.21
C ARG A 343 -26.53 -0.80 5.91
N TYR A 344 -25.71 -1.63 6.54
CA TYR A 344 -25.62 -3.05 6.27
C TYR A 344 -26.29 -3.87 7.37
N SER A 345 -27.14 -4.81 6.97
CA SER A 345 -27.85 -5.72 7.87
C SER A 345 -26.85 -6.64 8.59
N GLY A 346 -26.93 -6.71 9.92
CA GLY A 346 -26.07 -7.58 10.71
C GLY A 346 -24.64 -7.07 10.94
N ILE A 347 -24.26 -5.93 10.36
CA ILE A 347 -22.97 -5.28 10.62
C ILE A 347 -23.18 -4.21 11.70
N PRO A 348 -22.46 -4.27 12.83
CA PRO A 348 -22.48 -3.21 13.83
C PRO A 348 -22.14 -1.85 13.22
N VAL A 349 -22.78 -0.80 13.71
CA VAL A 349 -22.58 0.56 13.19
C VAL A 349 -21.13 1.02 13.40
N ALA A 350 -20.58 0.76 14.58
CA ALA A 350 -19.20 1.09 14.91
C ALA A 350 -18.26 -0.04 14.50
N GLN A 351 -17.27 0.29 13.68
CA GLN A 351 -16.38 -0.64 13.02
C GLN A 351 -14.93 -0.19 13.21
N ALA A 352 -13.99 -1.15 13.22
CA ALA A 352 -12.57 -0.82 13.28
C ALA A 352 -12.16 0.00 12.04
N ARG A 353 -11.15 0.87 12.16
CA ARG A 353 -10.77 1.79 11.07
C ARG A 353 -10.42 1.09 9.75
N GLY A 354 -10.14 -0.22 9.72
CA GLY A 354 -9.86 -0.97 8.48
C GLY A 354 -11.07 -1.60 7.79
N THR A 355 -12.27 -1.61 8.40
CA THR A 355 -13.43 -2.35 7.88
C THR A 355 -14.45 -1.44 7.21
N THR A 356 -14.17 -0.95 6.00
CA THR A 356 -15.21 -0.30 5.16
C THR A 356 -15.71 -1.23 4.06
N PRO A 357 -16.94 -1.02 3.59
CA PRO A 357 -17.51 -1.83 2.52
C PRO A 357 -16.78 -1.54 1.20
N PHE A 358 -16.56 -2.57 0.40
CA PHE A 358 -16.07 -2.46 -0.97
C PHE A 358 -17.27 -2.42 -1.92
N PRO A 359 -17.52 -1.32 -2.63
CA PRO A 359 -18.59 -1.29 -3.64
C PRO A 359 -18.27 -2.27 -4.77
N LEU A 360 -19.30 -2.99 -5.21
CA LEU A 360 -19.21 -3.86 -6.38
C LEU A 360 -19.02 -3.02 -7.64
N LYS A 361 -18.11 -3.44 -8.53
CA LYS A 361 -17.82 -2.72 -9.78
C LYS A 361 -19.04 -2.66 -10.71
N SER A 362 -19.93 -3.64 -10.62
CA SER A 362 -21.23 -3.64 -11.32
C SER A 362 -22.24 -2.61 -10.80
N GLY A 363 -21.99 -1.98 -9.65
CA GLY A 363 -22.91 -1.05 -9.00
C GLY A 363 -24.10 -1.73 -8.30
N LYS A 364 -24.08 -3.05 -8.11
CA LYS A 364 -25.21 -3.82 -7.56
C LYS A 364 -25.24 -3.92 -6.02
N GLY A 365 -24.22 -3.39 -5.34
CA GLY A 365 -24.15 -3.44 -3.88
C GLY A 365 -22.72 -3.38 -3.37
N TRP A 366 -22.45 -4.05 -2.26
CA TRP A 366 -21.15 -4.00 -1.59
C TRP A 366 -20.68 -5.38 -1.12
N ALA A 367 -19.37 -5.54 -0.95
CA ALA A 367 -18.75 -6.63 -0.24
C ALA A 367 -18.15 -6.11 1.07
N TRP A 368 -18.10 -6.94 2.10
CA TRP A 368 -17.61 -6.57 3.43
C TRP A 368 -16.72 -7.67 3.98
N PRO A 369 -15.52 -7.35 4.49
CA PRO A 369 -14.64 -8.33 5.12
C PRO A 369 -15.14 -8.67 6.52
N ASP A 370 -15.53 -9.92 6.75
CA ASP A 370 -15.84 -10.44 8.07
C ASP A 370 -14.60 -11.13 8.64
N TRP A 371 -13.81 -10.32 9.36
CA TRP A 371 -12.54 -10.74 9.94
C TRP A 371 -12.68 -11.84 10.99
N ALA A 372 -13.79 -11.87 11.72
CA ALA A 372 -13.98 -12.85 12.79
C ALA A 372 -14.15 -14.26 12.23
N ASN A 373 -14.74 -14.37 11.05
CA ASN A 373 -15.06 -15.64 10.41
C ASN A 373 -14.17 -15.94 9.19
N HIS A 374 -13.22 -15.08 8.83
CA HIS A 374 -12.41 -15.19 7.62
C HIS A 374 -13.25 -15.35 6.35
N THR A 375 -14.34 -14.58 6.26
CA THR A 375 -15.26 -14.60 5.10
C THR A 375 -15.49 -13.20 4.55
N THR A 376 -16.14 -13.14 3.39
CA THR A 376 -16.62 -11.89 2.80
C THR A 376 -18.15 -11.94 2.67
N VAL A 377 -18.85 -10.95 3.22
CA VAL A 377 -20.30 -10.82 3.11
C VAL A 377 -20.66 -9.89 1.96
N VAL A 378 -21.57 -10.30 1.08
CA VAL A 378 -22.05 -9.54 -0.06
C VAL A 378 -23.45 -9.00 0.24
N PHE A 379 -23.65 -7.71 -0.02
CA PHE A 379 -24.87 -6.96 0.22
C PHE A 379 -25.46 -6.41 -1.07
N ASP A 380 -26.79 -6.28 -1.11
CA ASP A 380 -27.50 -5.55 -2.17
C ASP A 380 -27.48 -4.03 -1.94
N LEU A 381 -28.10 -3.26 -2.85
CA LEU A 381 -28.24 -1.79 -2.75
C LEU A 381 -29.08 -1.28 -1.57
N ASN A 382 -29.75 -2.17 -0.84
CA ASN A 382 -30.49 -1.86 0.38
C ASN A 382 -29.73 -2.28 1.64
N GLY A 383 -28.55 -2.89 1.50
CA GLY A 383 -27.76 -3.39 2.60
C GLY A 383 -28.28 -4.71 3.17
N ASN A 384 -29.09 -5.47 2.42
CA ASN A 384 -29.47 -6.82 2.81
C ASN A 384 -28.37 -7.81 2.40
N ILE A 385 -28.13 -8.82 3.23
CA ILE A 385 -27.19 -9.89 2.91
C ILE A 385 -27.72 -10.70 1.72
N VAL A 386 -26.90 -10.80 0.68
CA VAL A 386 -27.15 -11.64 -0.50
C VAL A 386 -26.42 -12.98 -0.36
N ARG A 387 -25.19 -12.95 0.16
CA ARG A 387 -24.29 -14.12 0.21
C ARG A 387 -23.18 -13.92 1.24
N THR A 388 -22.63 -15.01 1.74
CA THR A 388 -21.29 -15.05 2.36
C THR A 388 -20.38 -15.94 1.53
N VAL A 389 -19.15 -15.47 1.27
CA VAL A 389 -18.12 -16.14 0.47
C VAL A 389 -16.96 -16.54 1.37
N GLN A 390 -16.44 -17.75 1.19
CA GLN A 390 -15.27 -18.26 1.91
C GLN A 390 -13.98 -17.66 1.34
N PHE A 391 -13.84 -16.34 1.50
CA PHE A 391 -12.71 -15.57 1.03
C PHE A 391 -12.31 -14.58 2.13
N ASP A 392 -11.08 -14.71 2.60
CA ASP A 392 -10.49 -13.78 3.55
C ASP A 392 -10.08 -12.49 2.82
N ALA A 393 -10.65 -11.37 3.25
CA ALA A 393 -10.43 -10.05 2.69
C ALA A 393 -9.72 -9.12 3.70
N ILE A 394 -8.83 -9.67 4.52
CA ILE A 394 -7.99 -8.93 5.48
C ILE A 394 -6.73 -8.34 4.83
N GLU A 395 -6.25 -8.94 3.74
CA GLU A 395 -4.96 -8.61 3.10
C GLU A 395 -5.12 -7.79 1.81
N HIS A 396 -4.01 -7.48 1.11
CA HIS A 396 -4.05 -6.71 -0.14
C HIS A 396 -5.01 -7.33 -1.16
N LEU A 397 -6.05 -6.57 -1.50
CA LEU A 397 -7.11 -6.99 -2.39
C LEU A 397 -7.60 -5.83 -3.25
N ASP A 398 -8.23 -6.15 -4.36
CA ASP A 398 -8.91 -5.20 -5.22
C ASP A 398 -10.22 -5.81 -5.75
N SER A 399 -11.13 -4.95 -6.16
CA SER A 399 -12.42 -5.34 -6.77
C SER A 399 -12.31 -5.30 -8.29
N SER A 400 -12.83 -6.34 -8.94
CA SER A 400 -12.69 -6.52 -10.39
C SER A 400 -14.00 -7.01 -11.02
N VAL A 401 -13.97 -7.14 -12.35
CA VAL A 401 -15.00 -7.84 -13.13
C VAL A 401 -14.33 -8.87 -14.03
N ASN A 402 -14.95 -10.04 -14.17
CA ASN A 402 -14.51 -11.01 -15.16
C ASN A 402 -14.98 -10.66 -16.58
N ALA A 403 -14.55 -11.45 -17.56
CA ALA A 403 -15.01 -11.35 -18.95
C ALA A 403 -16.54 -11.44 -19.13
N LYS A 404 -17.28 -11.99 -18.15
CA LYS A 404 -18.76 -12.05 -18.16
C LYS A 404 -19.42 -10.85 -17.48
N GLY A 405 -18.65 -9.92 -16.91
CA GLY A 405 -19.16 -8.77 -16.15
C GLY A 405 -19.63 -9.13 -14.73
N GLU A 406 -19.22 -10.26 -14.18
CA GLU A 406 -19.49 -10.66 -12.79
C GLU A 406 -18.46 -10.03 -11.85
N ASP A 407 -18.92 -9.55 -10.68
CA ASP A 407 -18.05 -8.96 -9.68
C ASP A 407 -17.13 -9.99 -9.03
N LEU A 408 -15.88 -9.59 -8.89
CA LEU A 408 -14.83 -10.36 -8.26
C LEU A 408 -14.20 -9.58 -7.11
N LEU A 409 -13.74 -10.31 -6.09
CA LEU A 409 -12.62 -9.86 -5.27
C LEU A 409 -11.39 -10.63 -5.70
N VAL A 410 -10.29 -9.91 -5.93
CA VAL A 410 -9.00 -10.48 -6.28
C VAL A 410 -8.01 -10.01 -5.23
N GLY A 411 -7.37 -10.94 -4.53
CA GLY A 411 -6.52 -10.57 -3.42
C GLY A 411 -5.54 -11.66 -3.03
N THR A 412 -4.64 -11.28 -2.15
CA THR A 412 -3.69 -12.20 -1.53
C THR A 412 -4.36 -12.97 -0.40
N GLN A 413 -4.18 -14.28 -0.34
CA GLN A 413 -4.52 -15.05 0.86
C GLN A 413 -3.35 -15.82 1.42
N TYR A 414 -3.31 -15.83 2.74
CA TYR A 414 -2.31 -16.45 3.60
C TYR A 414 -2.86 -17.77 4.13
N ASP A 415 -2.07 -18.85 4.11
CA ASP A 415 -2.48 -20.20 4.60
C ASP A 415 -2.75 -20.24 6.12
N GLY A 416 -2.62 -19.10 6.82
CA GLY A 416 -3.00 -18.89 8.22
C GLY A 416 -3.05 -17.40 8.58
N PRO A 417 -3.39 -17.04 9.84
CA PRO A 417 -3.51 -15.64 10.30
C PRO A 417 -2.19 -14.86 10.31
N SER A 418 -1.08 -15.51 9.92
CA SER A 418 0.25 -14.93 9.71
C SER A 418 1.05 -15.84 8.75
N GLY A 419 1.04 -15.56 7.43
CA GLY A 419 1.94 -16.26 6.47
C GLY A 419 1.54 -16.28 4.97
N SER A 420 2.44 -15.76 4.13
CA SER A 420 2.56 -15.54 2.66
C SER A 420 1.57 -15.96 1.53
N GLY A 421 1.49 -15.17 0.44
CA GLY A 421 0.22 -14.71 -0.15
C GLY A 421 -0.10 -15.12 -1.58
N ASN A 422 -0.90 -16.17 -1.73
CA ASN A 422 -1.41 -16.66 -3.02
C ASN A 422 -2.28 -15.59 -3.71
N LEU A 423 -2.18 -15.46 -5.04
CA LEU A 423 -3.19 -14.72 -5.81
C LEU A 423 -4.46 -15.56 -5.89
N MET A 424 -5.52 -15.12 -5.22
CA MET A 424 -6.81 -15.78 -5.17
C MET A 424 -7.91 -14.86 -5.70
N VAL A 425 -8.96 -15.50 -6.22
CA VAL A 425 -10.15 -14.81 -6.72
C VAL A 425 -11.39 -15.41 -6.09
N ALA A 426 -12.28 -14.53 -5.61
CA ALA A 426 -13.64 -14.85 -5.25
C ALA A 426 -14.60 -14.25 -6.27
N ASN A 427 -15.41 -15.10 -6.90
CA ASN A 427 -16.53 -14.65 -7.69
C ASN A 427 -17.73 -14.37 -6.76
N LEU A 428 -18.08 -13.10 -6.59
CA LEU A 428 -19.06 -12.68 -5.59
C LEU A 428 -20.49 -13.00 -6.01
N ALA A 429 -20.74 -13.18 -7.32
CA ALA A 429 -22.03 -13.60 -7.83
C ALA A 429 -22.32 -15.07 -7.51
N THR A 430 -21.34 -15.95 -7.66
CA THR A 430 -21.49 -17.41 -7.50
C THR A 430 -21.04 -17.94 -6.14
N GLY A 431 -20.13 -17.25 -5.47
CA GLY A 431 -19.44 -17.71 -4.27
C GLY A 431 -18.24 -18.62 -4.53
N ALA A 432 -17.88 -18.87 -5.80
CA ALA A 432 -16.72 -19.69 -6.14
C ALA A 432 -15.42 -18.98 -5.77
N VAL A 433 -14.46 -19.73 -5.23
CA VAL A 433 -13.12 -19.24 -4.87
C VAL A 433 -12.08 -20.11 -5.55
N SER A 434 -11.05 -19.50 -6.14
CA SER A 434 -9.98 -20.24 -6.82
C SER A 434 -8.62 -19.56 -6.65
N THR A 435 -7.56 -20.37 -6.71
CA THR A 435 -6.17 -19.90 -6.76
C THR A 435 -5.76 -19.67 -8.21
N VAL A 436 -5.09 -18.55 -8.48
CA VAL A 436 -4.49 -18.21 -9.79
C VAL A 436 -2.97 -18.40 -9.75
N ILE A 437 -2.31 -17.85 -8.72
CA ILE A 437 -0.89 -18.06 -8.45
C ILE A 437 -0.75 -18.58 -7.02
N GLY A 438 -0.14 -19.75 -6.86
CA GLY A 438 0.05 -20.36 -5.55
C GLY A 438 0.51 -21.81 -5.61
N THR A 439 0.81 -22.39 -4.46
CA THR A 439 1.35 -23.77 -4.34
C THR A 439 0.40 -24.81 -4.94
N SER A 440 -0.91 -24.62 -4.82
CA SER A 440 -1.93 -25.49 -5.44
C SER A 440 -1.88 -25.51 -6.97
N LYS A 441 -1.24 -24.52 -7.60
CA LYS A 441 -0.99 -24.44 -9.03
C LYS A 441 0.43 -24.88 -9.40
N GLY A 442 1.23 -25.34 -8.43
CA GLY A 442 2.65 -25.67 -8.61
C GLY A 442 3.53 -24.43 -8.70
N ASP A 443 3.06 -23.28 -8.21
CA ASP A 443 3.91 -22.11 -8.03
C ASP A 443 4.71 -22.20 -6.73
N GLY A 444 5.85 -21.49 -6.68
CA GLY A 444 6.48 -21.21 -5.40
C GLY A 444 5.56 -20.38 -4.50
N TYR A 445 5.85 -20.35 -3.21
CA TYR A 445 5.07 -19.53 -2.27
C TYR A 445 5.47 -18.05 -2.42
N PRO A 446 4.56 -17.12 -2.80
CA PRO A 446 4.82 -15.67 -2.82
C PRO A 446 5.03 -15.16 -1.39
N ARG A 447 6.28 -14.92 -0.97
CA ARG A 447 6.60 -14.87 0.47
C ARG A 447 6.30 -13.56 1.21
N THR A 448 6.36 -12.39 0.58
CA THR A 448 6.02 -11.11 1.23
C THR A 448 5.73 -9.97 0.25
N SER A 449 4.99 -8.96 0.72
CA SER A 449 4.72 -7.69 0.02
C SER A 449 4.22 -7.91 -1.42
N THR A 450 3.21 -8.78 -1.53
CA THR A 450 2.47 -9.06 -2.76
C THR A 450 1.35 -8.04 -2.88
N LEU A 451 1.33 -7.33 -4.00
CA LEU A 451 0.44 -6.21 -4.26
C LEU A 451 -0.26 -6.45 -5.59
N ILE A 452 -1.57 -6.26 -5.64
CA ILE A 452 -2.42 -6.65 -6.78
C ILE A 452 -3.26 -5.46 -7.21
N SER A 453 -3.38 -5.25 -8.51
CA SER A 453 -4.31 -4.27 -9.08
C SER A 453 -5.15 -4.87 -10.19
N SER A 454 -6.43 -4.52 -10.17
CA SER A 454 -7.42 -4.81 -11.21
C SER A 454 -7.65 -3.59 -12.13
N GLY A 455 -6.72 -2.63 -12.15
CA GLY A 455 -6.82 -1.39 -12.93
C GLY A 455 -6.92 -1.55 -14.45
N ALA A 456 -6.68 -2.75 -14.99
CA ALA A 456 -6.81 -3.09 -16.42
C ALA A 456 -8.27 -3.37 -16.83
N TRP A 457 -9.21 -2.55 -16.36
CA TRP A 457 -10.65 -2.81 -16.47
C TRP A 457 -11.22 -2.77 -17.90
N LYS A 458 -10.48 -2.28 -18.90
CA LYS A 458 -10.88 -2.37 -20.32
C LYS A 458 -10.61 -3.73 -20.94
N VAL A 459 -9.88 -4.60 -20.24
CA VAL A 459 -9.66 -6.01 -20.57
C VAL A 459 -10.06 -6.87 -19.36
N PRO A 460 -11.38 -6.98 -19.07
CA PRO A 460 -11.88 -7.68 -17.89
C PRO A 460 -11.26 -9.06 -17.68
N GLY A 461 -11.06 -9.41 -16.41
CA GLY A 461 -10.37 -10.63 -16.00
C GLY A 461 -8.84 -10.53 -15.99
N TRP A 462 -8.21 -9.48 -16.52
CA TRP A 462 -6.76 -9.28 -16.37
C TRP A 462 -6.42 -8.43 -15.15
N VAL A 463 -5.45 -8.90 -14.37
CA VAL A 463 -4.90 -8.21 -13.19
C VAL A 463 -3.39 -8.15 -13.27
N ALA A 464 -2.79 -7.18 -12.59
CA ALA A 464 -1.34 -7.09 -12.38
C ALA A 464 -1.01 -7.47 -10.93
N MET A 465 0.11 -8.16 -10.74
CA MET A 465 0.64 -8.52 -9.44
C MET A 465 2.14 -8.19 -9.38
N GLY A 466 2.54 -7.46 -8.36
CA GLY A 466 3.95 -7.25 -8.01
C GLY A 466 4.26 -8.04 -6.76
N VAL A 467 5.36 -8.80 -6.79
CA VAL A 467 5.84 -9.54 -5.61
C VAL A 467 7.21 -8.98 -5.28
N THR A 468 7.30 -8.25 -4.16
CA THR A 468 8.61 -7.74 -3.72
C THR A 468 9.56 -8.92 -3.47
N GLY A 469 9.07 -9.97 -2.79
CA GLY A 469 9.87 -11.15 -2.45
C GLY A 469 11.14 -10.75 -1.70
N SER A 470 12.15 -11.63 -1.67
CA SER A 470 13.45 -11.32 -1.05
C SER A 470 14.58 -11.24 -2.08
N PRO A 471 15.36 -10.15 -2.14
CA PRO A 471 16.61 -10.13 -2.89
C PRO A 471 17.66 -11.08 -2.29
N TYR A 472 17.39 -11.63 -1.11
CA TYR A 472 18.23 -12.52 -0.31
C TYR A 472 17.55 -13.85 0.01
N GLY A 473 16.59 -14.27 -0.82
CA GLY A 473 15.85 -15.51 -0.65
C GLY A 473 14.83 -15.51 0.49
N SER A 474 13.80 -16.32 0.32
CA SER A 474 12.51 -16.21 0.98
C SER A 474 12.41 -16.95 2.33
N THR A 475 13.48 -17.49 2.91
CA THR A 475 13.39 -18.13 4.26
C THR A 475 13.29 -17.15 5.43
N ALA A 476 13.44 -15.84 5.18
CA ALA A 476 13.24 -14.81 6.19
C ALA A 476 11.89 -14.13 6.04
N ASP A 477 10.84 -14.84 6.41
CA ASP A 477 9.74 -14.13 7.06
C ASP A 477 10.28 -13.66 8.42
N ASN A 478 10.12 -12.38 8.72
CA ASN A 478 10.38 -11.79 10.04
C ASN A 478 11.84 -11.37 10.38
N GLY A 479 12.61 -10.84 9.43
CA GLY A 479 13.88 -10.14 9.75
C GLY A 479 14.97 -11.04 10.36
N SER A 480 14.88 -12.35 10.15
CA SER A 480 15.77 -13.36 10.75
C SER A 480 17.04 -13.66 9.93
N ASN A 481 17.15 -13.17 8.69
CA ASN A 481 18.35 -13.33 7.88
C ASN A 481 19.32 -12.14 8.08
N ASN A 482 20.43 -12.40 8.77
CA ASN A 482 21.51 -11.44 8.98
C ASN A 482 22.47 -11.31 7.77
N ALA A 483 22.21 -11.99 6.65
CA ALA A 483 23.06 -11.96 5.46
C ALA A 483 22.32 -12.25 4.15
N PRO A 484 22.82 -11.73 3.01
CA PRO A 484 22.37 -12.10 1.67
C PRO A 484 22.45 -13.60 1.39
N VAL A 485 21.37 -14.25 0.92
CA VAL A 485 21.52 -15.54 0.22
C VAL A 485 21.66 -15.31 -1.28
N ALA A 486 22.35 -16.23 -1.95
CA ALA A 486 22.52 -16.19 -3.39
C ALA A 486 21.19 -16.54 -4.09
N ASN A 487 20.63 -15.59 -4.83
CA ASN A 487 19.52 -15.69 -5.80
C ASN A 487 18.08 -15.64 -5.23
N PRO A 488 17.10 -15.15 -6.03
CA PRO A 488 15.67 -15.31 -5.75
C PRO A 488 15.34 -16.81 -5.53
N GLN A 489 14.55 -17.10 -4.51
CA GLN A 489 14.24 -18.47 -4.09
C GLN A 489 12.99 -19.03 -4.77
N THR A 490 12.10 -18.15 -5.24
CA THR A 490 10.98 -18.50 -6.12
C THR A 490 11.05 -17.70 -7.40
N TYR A 491 10.42 -18.20 -8.46
CA TYR A 491 10.47 -17.53 -9.76
C TYR A 491 9.69 -16.21 -9.78
N ILE A 492 8.87 -15.92 -8.77
CA ILE A 492 8.06 -14.69 -8.69
C ILE A 492 8.73 -13.60 -7.83
N ASP A 493 9.80 -13.93 -7.10
CA ASP A 493 10.52 -12.93 -6.30
C ASP A 493 11.08 -11.83 -7.21
N GLN A 494 10.89 -10.57 -6.85
CA GLN A 494 11.35 -9.40 -7.60
C GLN A 494 10.71 -9.22 -9.00
N GLU A 495 9.67 -9.99 -9.31
CA GLU A 495 9.00 -9.96 -10.62
C GLU A 495 7.64 -9.26 -10.55
N ILE A 496 7.24 -8.73 -11.70
CA ILE A 496 5.87 -8.30 -11.98
C ILE A 496 5.26 -9.30 -12.94
N SER A 497 4.02 -9.69 -12.64
CA SER A 497 3.21 -10.59 -13.46
C SER A 497 1.89 -9.94 -13.83
N ILE A 498 1.36 -10.31 -14.98
CA ILE A 498 -0.06 -10.14 -15.30
C ILE A 498 -0.72 -11.52 -15.33
N ALA A 499 -1.93 -11.60 -14.81
CA ALA A 499 -2.68 -12.84 -14.74
C ALA A 499 -4.10 -12.64 -15.23
N ASN A 500 -4.62 -13.64 -15.94
CA ASN A 500 -6.02 -13.69 -16.30
C ASN A 500 -6.76 -14.57 -15.28
N VAL A 501 -7.60 -13.96 -14.44
CA VAL A 501 -8.28 -14.64 -13.33
C VAL A 501 -9.40 -15.58 -13.78
N ASP A 502 -9.85 -15.48 -15.04
CA ASP A 502 -10.83 -16.40 -15.63
C ASP A 502 -10.20 -17.71 -16.11
N THR A 503 -9.02 -17.62 -16.72
CA THR A 503 -8.34 -18.76 -17.36
C THR A 503 -7.20 -19.34 -16.53
N GLY A 504 -6.68 -18.59 -15.56
CA GLY A 504 -5.50 -18.95 -14.78
C GLY A 504 -4.17 -18.74 -15.52
N VAL A 505 -4.18 -18.14 -16.71
CA VAL A 505 -2.97 -17.84 -17.48
C VAL A 505 -2.18 -16.72 -16.79
N VAL A 506 -0.86 -16.88 -16.70
CA VAL A 506 0.05 -15.93 -16.06
C VAL A 506 1.22 -15.63 -16.98
N PHE A 507 1.52 -14.33 -17.17
CA PHE A 507 2.71 -13.87 -17.87
C PHE A 507 3.58 -13.03 -16.94
N ARG A 508 4.87 -13.32 -16.94
CA ARG A 508 5.90 -12.60 -16.18
C ARG A 508 6.51 -11.55 -17.09
N VAL A 509 6.57 -10.30 -16.63
CA VAL A 509 6.75 -9.16 -17.55
C VAL A 509 7.97 -8.30 -17.27
N ALA A 510 8.47 -8.23 -16.03
CA ALA A 510 9.66 -7.44 -15.72
C ALA A 510 10.19 -7.76 -14.32
N HIS A 511 11.46 -7.44 -14.09
CA HIS A 511 11.97 -7.25 -12.75
C HIS A 511 11.72 -5.82 -12.26
N HIS A 512 11.13 -5.65 -11.07
CA HIS A 512 10.93 -4.32 -10.49
C HIS A 512 12.16 -3.75 -9.78
N ARG A 513 13.09 -4.63 -9.35
CA ARG A 513 14.42 -4.28 -8.81
C ARG A 513 14.37 -3.40 -7.55
N SER A 514 13.37 -3.62 -6.70
CA SER A 514 13.19 -2.84 -5.47
C SER A 514 13.76 -3.58 -4.26
N THR A 515 14.48 -2.89 -3.37
CA THR A 515 14.98 -3.47 -2.12
C THR A 515 14.12 -3.19 -0.89
N GLY A 516 12.96 -2.55 -1.09
CA GLY A 516 12.08 -1.88 -0.12
C GLY A 516 11.55 -2.61 1.13
N HIS A 517 11.99 -3.83 1.42
CA HIS A 517 11.72 -4.47 2.71
C HIS A 517 13.00 -4.97 3.40
N TYR A 518 14.14 -4.92 2.72
CA TYR A 518 15.40 -5.53 3.15
C TYR A 518 16.46 -4.51 3.50
N SER A 519 16.19 -3.22 3.30
CA SER A 519 17.02 -2.19 3.90
C SER A 519 16.66 -2.05 5.38
N ASN A 520 17.61 -1.73 6.26
CA ASN A 520 17.26 -1.28 7.61
C ASN A 520 16.84 0.21 7.59
N ALA A 521 16.24 0.69 6.49
CA ALA A 521 15.86 2.08 6.33
C ALA A 521 14.63 2.43 7.15
N PRO A 522 14.72 3.41 8.05
CA PRO A 522 13.57 3.85 8.83
C PRO A 522 12.53 4.62 8.00
N VAL A 523 12.84 5.08 6.77
CA VAL A 523 11.98 6.05 6.04
C VAL A 523 11.56 5.59 4.64
N ASN A 524 12.46 5.03 3.82
CA ASN A 524 12.18 4.81 2.39
C ASN A 524 11.74 3.37 2.03
N ASN A 525 11.89 2.42 2.95
CA ASN A 525 11.53 1.01 2.73
C ASN A 525 10.09 0.83 2.28
N TYR A 526 9.16 1.28 3.13
CA TYR A 526 7.74 1.18 2.90
C TYR A 526 7.35 1.68 1.50
N TRP A 527 7.98 2.76 1.03
CA TRP A 527 7.69 3.36 -0.27
C TRP A 527 8.25 2.58 -1.46
N ALA A 528 9.27 1.74 -1.27
CA ALA A 528 9.84 0.89 -2.30
C ALA A 528 9.14 -0.48 -2.42
N GLN A 529 8.06 -0.74 -1.68
CA GLN A 529 7.15 -1.86 -1.93
C GLN A 529 6.56 -1.75 -3.35
N THR A 530 6.42 -2.86 -4.06
CA THR A 530 6.09 -2.84 -5.49
C THR A 530 4.59 -2.60 -5.75
N ASN A 531 4.11 -1.35 -5.68
CA ASN A 531 2.74 -1.02 -6.10
C ASN A 531 2.66 -1.09 -7.62
N VAL A 532 1.91 -2.07 -8.13
CA VAL A 532 1.64 -2.22 -9.55
C VAL A 532 0.33 -1.54 -9.92
N THR A 533 0.38 -0.57 -10.83
CA THR A 533 -0.83 0.14 -11.30
C THR A 533 -0.92 0.06 -12.82
N PRO A 534 -1.62 -0.95 -13.37
CA PRO A 534 -1.82 -1.09 -14.80
C PRO A 534 -2.67 0.06 -15.34
N SER A 535 -2.42 0.43 -16.59
CA SER A 535 -3.29 1.32 -17.34
C SER A 535 -4.63 0.62 -17.65
N PRO A 536 -5.72 1.35 -17.94
CA PRO A 536 -7.03 0.77 -18.29
C PRO A 536 -6.98 -0.38 -19.30
N SER A 537 -6.13 -0.30 -20.33
CA SER A 537 -5.91 -1.34 -21.34
C SER A 537 -5.00 -2.49 -20.92
N GLY A 538 -4.35 -2.38 -19.76
CA GLY A 538 -3.34 -3.31 -19.25
C GLY A 538 -1.99 -3.23 -19.95
N THR A 539 -1.86 -2.48 -21.05
CA THR A 539 -0.65 -2.49 -21.90
C THR A 539 0.58 -1.83 -21.26
N ARG A 540 0.37 -1.08 -20.18
CA ARG A 540 1.40 -0.40 -19.41
C ARG A 540 1.16 -0.56 -17.92
N ILE A 541 2.22 -0.62 -17.13
CA ILE A 541 2.15 -0.80 -15.68
C ILE A 541 3.06 0.23 -15.02
N LEU A 542 2.49 1.08 -14.16
CA LEU A 542 3.30 1.91 -13.28
C LEU A 542 3.82 1.05 -12.13
N VAL A 543 5.09 1.23 -11.79
CA VAL A 543 5.75 0.59 -10.66
C VAL A 543 6.77 1.56 -10.06
N GLN A 544 6.89 1.59 -8.74
CA GLN A 544 7.98 2.30 -8.07
C GLN A 544 9.13 1.39 -7.65
N SER A 545 10.34 1.94 -7.65
CA SER A 545 11.55 1.21 -7.30
C SER A 545 12.66 2.16 -6.83
N ASP A 546 13.39 1.74 -5.79
CA ASP A 546 14.66 2.34 -5.36
C ASP A 546 15.85 1.85 -6.22
N TRP A 547 15.58 0.91 -7.14
CA TRP A 547 16.49 0.24 -8.05
C TRP A 547 17.58 -0.63 -7.39
N GLY A 548 17.93 -0.41 -6.12
CA GLY A 548 18.79 -1.30 -5.34
C GLY A 548 20.17 -1.59 -5.94
N ASN A 549 20.71 -0.70 -6.79
CA ASN A 549 21.86 -0.92 -7.71
C ASN A 549 21.64 -2.01 -8.77
N ALA A 550 20.48 -2.68 -8.76
CA ALA A 550 20.06 -3.69 -9.74
C ALA A 550 21.11 -4.76 -10.03
N ASN A 551 21.93 -5.07 -9.04
CA ASN A 551 22.92 -6.12 -9.09
C ASN A 551 22.49 -7.29 -8.19
N PRO A 552 22.12 -8.45 -8.76
CA PRO A 552 21.73 -9.64 -7.99
C PRO A 552 22.81 -10.12 -7.01
N LYS A 553 24.07 -9.95 -7.38
CA LYS A 553 25.22 -10.50 -6.66
C LYS A 553 25.69 -9.57 -5.55
N SER A 554 25.26 -8.32 -5.57
CA SER A 554 25.68 -7.28 -4.63
C SER A 554 24.64 -6.15 -4.61
N PRO A 555 23.41 -6.41 -4.13
CA PRO A 555 22.40 -5.38 -4.02
C PRO A 555 22.89 -4.30 -3.05
N VAL A 556 22.72 -3.03 -3.44
CA VAL A 556 23.08 -1.91 -2.57
C VAL A 556 21.84 -1.53 -1.80
N ILE A 557 21.85 -1.92 -0.53
CA ILE A 557 20.91 -1.40 0.45
C ILE A 557 21.29 0.05 0.75
N ASN A 558 20.50 1.01 0.26
CA ASN A 558 20.68 2.41 0.60
C ASN A 558 19.39 2.97 1.22
N PRO A 559 19.40 3.29 2.53
CA PRO A 559 18.19 3.77 3.21
C PRO A 559 17.73 5.15 2.76
N ASN A 560 18.59 5.88 2.07
CA ASN A 560 18.33 7.18 1.49
C ASN A 560 18.16 7.11 -0.04
N ALA A 561 18.05 5.90 -0.62
CA ALA A 561 17.81 5.77 -2.05
C ALA A 561 16.47 6.44 -2.39
N PRO A 562 16.43 7.32 -3.40
CA PRO A 562 15.17 7.86 -3.87
C PRO A 562 14.36 6.77 -4.55
N VAL A 563 13.07 6.77 -4.27
CA VAL A 563 12.09 5.90 -4.92
C VAL A 563 11.52 6.65 -6.11
N ASP A 564 11.79 6.12 -7.30
CA ASP A 564 11.27 6.65 -8.56
C ASP A 564 10.17 5.76 -9.12
N THR A 565 9.31 6.34 -9.96
CA THR A 565 8.35 5.59 -10.76
C THR A 565 8.94 5.22 -12.12
N TYR A 566 8.57 4.04 -12.58
CA TYR A 566 8.85 3.46 -13.87
C TYR A 566 7.55 3.04 -14.54
N VAL A 567 7.54 3.05 -15.86
CA VAL A 567 6.49 2.43 -16.68
C VAL A 567 7.06 1.19 -17.33
N ILE A 568 6.44 0.05 -17.10
CA ILE A 568 6.66 -1.18 -17.87
C ILE A 568 5.71 -1.16 -19.06
N GLU A 569 6.26 -1.19 -20.27
CA GLU A 569 5.52 -1.26 -21.53
C GLU A 569 5.49 -2.70 -22.03
N LEU A 570 4.29 -3.24 -22.17
CA LEU A 570 4.06 -4.56 -22.77
C LEU A 570 4.13 -4.47 -24.30
N PRO A 571 4.44 -5.55 -25.03
CA PRO A 571 4.57 -5.53 -26.49
C PRO A 571 3.29 -5.13 -27.24
N ALA A 572 2.13 -5.28 -26.61
CA ALA A 572 0.84 -4.80 -27.09
C ALA A 572 0.73 -3.25 -27.07
N TYR A 573 1.54 -2.55 -26.27
CA TYR A 573 1.60 -1.09 -26.31
C TYR A 573 2.27 -0.63 -27.60
N LYS A 574 1.58 0.24 -28.34
CA LYS A 574 2.11 0.94 -29.52
C LYS A 574 2.21 2.43 -29.16
N PRO A 575 3.41 2.95 -28.87
CA PRO A 575 3.58 4.39 -28.76
C PRO A 575 3.23 5.01 -30.13
N ASN A 576 2.29 5.95 -30.13
CA ASN A 576 1.87 6.67 -31.34
C ASN A 576 2.95 7.65 -31.80
#